data_AF-A0A9D1R3Q8-F1
#
_entry.id   AF-A0A9D1R3Q8-F1
#
_cell.length_a   1.000
_cell.length_b   1.000
_cell.length_c   1.000
_cell.angle_alpha   90.00
_cell.angle_beta   90.00
_cell.angle_gamma   90.00
#
_symmetry.space_group_name_H-M   'P 1'
#
loop_
_entity.id
_entity.type
_entity.pdbx_description
1 polymer ?
#
loop_
_entity_poly.entity_id
_entity_poly.type
_entity_poly.pdbx_seq_one_letter_code
_entity_poly.pdbx_strand_id
1 'polypeptide(L)'
;MKTVAAKPEFAGLTEEQVVDAIDAYEAQVEAYYANQGQEEEGCACGCGHDDEGSCEDCDEDDEIKSDDPIVQEVERLIEAYSQRFDELCRDSGEVPEEALTYKPRNPIEQVSFDIFTDALHDSLMDEDDE
;
A
#
# COMPACT_ATOMS: atom_id res chain seq x y z
N MET A 1 -22.73 -6.15 -10.55
CA MET A 1 -21.53 -6.11 -9.69
C MET A 1 -20.52 -5.20 -10.35
N LYS A 2 -20.05 -4.16 -9.65
CA LYS A 2 -18.94 -3.33 -10.13
C LYS A 2 -17.69 -4.22 -10.07
N THR A 3 -17.22 -4.68 -11.22
CA THR A 3 -15.99 -5.47 -11.32
C THR A 3 -14.82 -4.51 -11.20
N VAL A 4 -13.99 -4.70 -10.18
CA VAL A 4 -12.67 -4.04 -10.14
C VAL A 4 -11.88 -4.63 -11.29
N ALA A 5 -11.47 -3.77 -12.21
CA ALA A 5 -10.76 -4.14 -13.42
C ALA A 5 -9.58 -3.19 -13.60
N ALA A 6 -8.47 -3.72 -14.08
CA ALA A 6 -7.30 -2.93 -14.43
C ALA A 6 -7.55 -2.11 -15.69
N LYS A 7 -6.81 -1.01 -15.86
CA LYS A 7 -6.80 -0.30 -17.14
C LYS A 7 -6.32 -1.24 -18.26
N PRO A 8 -6.89 -1.12 -19.47
CA PRO A 8 -6.59 -2.02 -20.58
C PRO A 8 -5.13 -1.94 -21.05
N GLU A 9 -4.43 -0.85 -20.76
CA GLU A 9 -3.00 -0.68 -21.06
C GLU A 9 -2.09 -1.65 -20.27
N PHE A 10 -2.51 -2.08 -19.08
CA PHE A 10 -1.77 -3.00 -18.22
C PHE A 10 -2.23 -4.46 -18.35
N ALA A 11 -3.33 -4.71 -19.08
CA ALA A 11 -3.86 -6.06 -19.27
C ALA A 11 -2.92 -6.99 -20.06
N GLY A 12 -1.94 -6.43 -20.78
CA GLY A 12 -0.93 -7.20 -21.52
C GLY A 12 0.36 -7.49 -20.74
N LEU A 13 0.48 -7.01 -19.51
CA LEU A 13 1.67 -7.25 -18.69
C LEU A 13 1.71 -8.69 -18.17
N THR A 14 2.92 -9.21 -17.98
CA THR A 14 3.13 -10.47 -17.26
C THR A 14 3.14 -10.23 -15.76
N GLU A 15 2.88 -11.28 -14.98
CA GLU A 15 2.98 -11.25 -13.52
C GLU A 15 4.37 -10.77 -13.06
N GLU A 16 5.43 -11.31 -13.66
CA GLU A 16 6.81 -10.94 -13.36
C GLU A 16 7.08 -9.44 -13.54
N GLN A 17 6.51 -8.79 -14.55
CA GLN A 17 6.67 -7.35 -14.75
C GLN A 17 5.97 -6.51 -13.67
N VAL A 18 4.86 -7.02 -13.15
CA VAL A 18 4.12 -6.35 -12.08
C VAL A 18 4.87 -6.50 -10.77
N VAL A 19 5.34 -7.71 -10.47
CA VAL A 19 6.14 -8.00 -9.27
C VAL A 19 7.45 -7.23 -9.29
N ASP A 20 8.19 -7.22 -10.41
CA ASP A 20 9.46 -6.47 -10.53
C ASP A 20 9.27 -4.96 -10.29
N ALA A 21 8.15 -4.39 -10.76
CA ALA A 21 7.83 -2.99 -10.49
C ALA A 21 7.52 -2.72 -9.01
N ILE A 22 6.83 -3.64 -8.34
CA ILE A 22 6.53 -3.56 -6.90
C ILE A 22 7.81 -3.73 -6.08
N ASP A 23 8.63 -4.75 -6.37
CA ASP A 23 9.93 -4.98 -5.74
C ASP A 23 10.84 -3.74 -5.87
N ALA A 24 10.85 -3.11 -7.05
CA ALA A 24 11.62 -1.89 -7.28
C ALA A 24 11.10 -0.71 -6.44
N TYR A 25 9.78 -0.59 -6.30
CA TYR A 25 9.17 0.40 -5.42
C TYR A 25 9.46 0.12 -3.94
N GLU A 26 9.31 -1.12 -3.48
CA GLU A 26 9.66 -1.51 -2.10
C GLU A 26 11.13 -1.22 -1.79
N ALA A 27 12.05 -1.51 -2.73
CA ALA A 27 13.45 -1.16 -2.56
C ALA A 27 13.69 0.35 -2.52
N GLN A 28 12.93 1.14 -3.30
CA GLN A 28 12.98 2.60 -3.23
C GLN A 28 12.47 3.11 -1.88
N VAL A 29 11.36 2.55 -1.39
CA VAL A 29 10.75 2.87 -0.10
C VAL A 29 11.71 2.53 1.04
N GLU A 30 12.25 1.32 1.05
CA GLU A 30 13.25 0.88 2.03
C GLU A 30 14.48 1.79 1.98
N ALA A 31 15.00 2.11 0.79
CA ALA A 31 16.14 3.00 0.65
C ALA A 31 15.83 4.40 1.20
N TYR A 32 14.65 4.95 0.95
CA TYR A 32 14.25 6.25 1.47
C TYR A 32 14.23 6.27 3.01
N TYR A 33 13.57 5.30 3.64
CA TYR A 33 13.54 5.19 5.10
C TYR A 33 14.91 4.82 5.70
N ALA A 34 15.71 4.03 5.01
CA ALA A 34 17.09 3.71 5.42
C ALA A 34 18.02 4.93 5.32
N ASN A 35 17.80 5.83 4.36
CA ASN A 35 18.52 7.09 4.25
C ASN A 35 18.05 8.12 5.28
N GLN A 36 16.74 8.21 5.54
CA GLN A 36 16.20 9.03 6.65
C GLN A 36 16.69 8.52 8.02
N GLY A 37 16.81 7.20 8.19
CA GLY A 37 17.38 6.57 9.38
C GLY A 37 18.91 6.71 9.51
N GLN A 38 19.61 7.21 8.50
CA GLN A 38 21.04 7.54 8.56
C GLN A 38 21.33 9.02 8.85
N GLU A 39 20.30 9.85 9.03
CA GLU A 39 20.45 11.21 9.57
C GLU A 39 20.42 11.24 11.11
N GLU A 40 20.87 10.17 11.77
CA GLU A 40 21.25 10.20 13.20
C GLU A 40 22.60 10.91 13.45
N GLU A 41 22.96 11.88 12.61
CA GLU A 41 23.93 12.94 12.95
C GLU A 41 23.50 14.30 12.36
N GLY A 42 22.25 14.70 12.60
CA GLY A 42 21.92 16.11 12.57
C GLY A 42 20.47 16.41 12.28
N CYS A 43 19.67 16.57 13.33
CA CYS A 43 18.81 17.73 13.33
C CYS A 43 19.73 18.96 13.20
N ALA A 44 19.87 19.48 11.98
CA ALA A 44 20.43 20.79 11.71
C ALA A 44 19.51 21.91 12.25
N CYS A 45 18.49 21.57 13.04
CA CYS A 45 17.94 22.49 14.00
C CYS A 45 19.03 22.76 15.06
N GLY A 46 19.66 23.93 14.95
CA GLY A 46 20.55 24.48 15.97
C GLY A 46 19.79 24.79 17.27
N CYS A 47 19.10 23.80 17.85
CA CYS A 47 18.37 23.86 19.10
C CYS A 47 19.39 23.75 20.24
N GLY A 48 20.24 24.78 20.33
CA GLY A 48 20.85 25.12 21.60
C GLY A 48 19.73 25.37 22.60
N HIS A 49 19.74 24.56 23.65
CA HIS A 49 19.40 24.91 25.03
C HIS A 49 18.63 26.23 25.22
N ASP A 50 17.41 26.12 25.74
CA ASP A 50 16.55 27.19 26.24
C ASP A 50 15.90 28.11 25.19
N ASP A 51 14.80 27.64 24.57
CA ASP A 51 13.60 28.49 24.41
C ASP A 51 12.37 27.62 24.10
N GLU A 52 11.26 27.93 24.77
CA GLU A 52 9.94 27.33 24.58
C GLU A 52 9.40 27.75 23.19
N GLY A 53 9.54 26.90 22.16
CA GLY A 53 9.08 27.28 20.82
C GLY A 53 9.19 26.22 19.73
N SER A 54 8.14 25.40 19.61
CA SER A 54 7.57 24.83 18.38
C SER A 54 8.53 24.05 17.46
N CYS A 55 8.66 22.75 17.75
CA CYS A 55 9.08 21.73 16.79
C CYS A 55 7.86 21.21 16.00
N GLU A 56 7.16 22.08 15.28
CA GLU A 56 5.92 21.74 14.55
C GLU A 56 6.13 21.30 13.10
N ASP A 57 7.37 21.13 12.62
CA ASP A 57 7.64 20.91 11.18
C ASP A 57 8.51 19.67 10.89
N CYS A 58 8.60 18.71 11.82
CA CYS A 58 9.34 17.46 11.57
C CYS A 58 8.45 16.30 11.11
N ASP A 59 7.15 16.52 10.93
CA ASP A 59 6.16 15.53 10.48
C ASP A 59 5.64 15.90 9.08
N GLU A 60 6.52 16.25 8.14
CA GLU A 60 6.13 16.20 6.73
C GLU A 60 6.03 14.72 6.38
N ASP A 61 4.79 14.21 6.41
CA ASP A 61 4.36 12.88 5.96
C ASP A 61 4.69 12.78 4.45
N ASP A 62 5.98 12.66 4.14
CA ASP A 62 6.49 12.51 2.79
C ASP A 62 6.20 11.07 2.37
N GLU A 63 4.93 10.83 2.07
CA GLU A 63 4.42 9.59 1.47
C GLU A 63 5.15 9.40 0.14
N ILE A 64 6.08 8.45 0.11
CA ILE A 64 6.80 8.10 -1.11
C ILE A 64 5.78 7.57 -2.10
N LYS A 65 5.50 8.35 -3.14
CA LYS A 65 4.65 7.88 -4.24
C LYS A 65 5.52 7.26 -5.31
N SER A 66 5.12 6.08 -5.78
CA SER A 66 5.77 5.48 -6.93
C SER A 66 5.50 6.31 -8.19
N ASP A 67 6.55 6.69 -8.93
CA ASP A 67 6.41 7.29 -10.26
C ASP A 67 6.06 6.21 -11.31
N ASP A 68 6.19 4.93 -10.96
CA ASP A 68 5.92 3.82 -11.87
C ASP A 68 4.42 3.64 -12.13
N PRO A 69 4.00 3.66 -13.42
CA PRO A 69 2.58 3.60 -13.77
C PRO A 69 1.94 2.25 -13.43
N ILE A 70 2.76 1.19 -13.32
CA ILE A 70 2.32 -0.15 -12.89
C ILE A 70 1.97 -0.14 -11.41
N VAL A 71 2.85 0.40 -10.56
CA VAL A 71 2.65 0.46 -9.11
C VAL A 71 1.44 1.33 -8.77
N GLN A 72 1.31 2.49 -9.43
CA GLN A 72 0.13 3.35 -9.28
C GLN A 72 -1.18 2.63 -9.64
N GLU A 73 -1.17 1.76 -10.67
CA GLU A 73 -2.36 0.99 -11.01
C GLU A 73 -2.63 -0.12 -9.98
N VAL A 74 -1.59 -0.75 -9.44
CA VAL A 74 -1.70 -1.74 -8.36
C VAL A 74 -2.32 -1.09 -7.11
N GLU A 75 -1.81 0.06 -6.68
CA GLU A 75 -2.36 0.84 -5.57
C GLU A 75 -3.84 1.16 -5.80
N ARG A 76 -4.17 1.70 -6.98
CA ARG A 76 -5.56 2.01 -7.36
C ARG A 76 -6.47 0.76 -7.31
N LEU A 77 -5.95 -0.41 -7.71
CA LEU A 77 -6.68 -1.67 -7.66
C LEU A 77 -6.92 -2.11 -6.22
N ILE A 78 -5.89 -2.03 -5.36
CA ILE A 78 -5.99 -2.33 -3.92
C ILE A 78 -7.02 -1.41 -3.26
N GLU A 79 -6.98 -0.11 -3.51
CA GLU A 79 -7.96 0.85 -2.97
C GLU A 79 -9.39 0.52 -3.44
N ALA A 80 -9.55 0.14 -4.72
CA ALA A 80 -10.85 -0.25 -5.26
C ALA A 80 -11.37 -1.57 -4.67
N TYR A 81 -10.49 -2.54 -4.42
CA TYR A 81 -10.84 -3.77 -3.70
C TYR A 81 -11.21 -3.47 -2.25
N SER A 82 -10.43 -2.64 -1.56
CA SER A 82 -10.67 -2.21 -0.18
C SER A 82 -12.00 -1.48 -0.01
N GLN A 83 -12.30 -0.48 -0.86
CA GLN A 83 -13.60 0.21 -0.81
C GLN A 83 -14.77 -0.75 -1.03
N ARG A 84 -14.65 -1.66 -2.00
CA ARG A 84 -15.70 -2.65 -2.28
C ARG A 84 -15.85 -3.62 -1.10
N PHE A 85 -14.75 -4.00 -0.46
CA PHE A 85 -14.75 -4.85 0.71
C PHE A 85 -15.41 -4.16 1.90
N ASP A 86 -15.07 -2.89 2.18
CA ASP A 86 -15.71 -2.08 3.23
C ASP A 86 -17.22 -1.92 3.00
N GLU A 87 -17.64 -1.67 1.75
CA GLU A 87 -19.06 -1.64 1.38
C GLU A 87 -19.76 -2.98 1.68
N LEU A 88 -19.14 -4.11 1.33
CA LEU A 88 -19.70 -5.44 1.56
C LEU A 88 -19.70 -5.82 3.06
N CYS A 89 -18.64 -5.50 3.79
CA CYS A 89 -18.54 -5.67 5.23
C CYS A 89 -19.55 -4.82 5.98
N ARG A 90 -19.84 -3.59 5.52
CA ARG A 90 -20.91 -2.76 6.10
C ARG A 90 -22.30 -3.36 5.92
N ASP A 91 -22.57 -3.97 4.77
CA ASP A 91 -23.89 -4.54 4.45
C ASP A 91 -24.12 -5.89 5.14
N SER A 92 -23.09 -6.75 5.18
CA SER A 92 -23.18 -8.09 5.78
C SER A 92 -22.78 -8.15 7.26
N GLY A 93 -21.97 -7.22 7.75
CA GLY A 93 -21.41 -7.22 9.11
C GLY A 93 -20.29 -8.25 9.31
N GLU A 94 -19.94 -9.01 8.27
CA GLU A 94 -18.93 -10.07 8.27
C GLU A 94 -18.10 -9.98 6.97
N VAL A 95 -16.89 -10.54 7.01
CA VAL A 95 -16.00 -10.61 5.86
C VAL A 95 -16.64 -11.46 4.74
N PRO A 96 -16.96 -10.87 3.58
CA PRO A 96 -17.64 -11.58 2.51
C PRO A 96 -16.70 -12.58 1.83
N GLU A 97 -16.98 -13.88 1.97
CA GLU A 97 -16.22 -14.94 1.29
C GLU A 97 -16.20 -14.75 -0.23
N GLU A 98 -17.25 -14.19 -0.83
CA GLU A 98 -17.30 -13.91 -2.28
C GLU A 98 -16.23 -12.90 -2.73
N ALA A 99 -15.87 -11.94 -1.86
CA ALA A 99 -14.78 -11.01 -2.16
C ALA A 99 -13.42 -11.74 -2.13
N LEU A 100 -13.23 -12.66 -1.18
CA LEU A 100 -11.99 -13.45 -1.02
C LEU A 100 -11.87 -14.58 -2.07
N THR A 101 -12.98 -15.03 -2.64
CA THR A 101 -13.00 -16.08 -3.67
C THR A 101 -12.91 -15.50 -5.08
N TYR A 102 -12.87 -14.16 -5.21
CA TYR A 102 -12.75 -13.50 -6.50
C TYR A 102 -11.37 -13.73 -7.10
N LYS A 103 -11.32 -14.49 -8.21
CA LYS A 103 -10.06 -14.75 -8.91
C LYS A 103 -9.99 -13.91 -10.19
N PRO A 104 -9.25 -12.78 -10.18
CA PRO A 104 -9.11 -11.97 -11.37
C PRO A 104 -8.34 -12.71 -12.48
N ARG A 105 -8.54 -12.26 -13.73
CA ARG A 105 -7.96 -12.93 -14.91
C ARG A 105 -6.66 -12.29 -15.36
N ASN A 106 -6.49 -10.99 -15.15
CA ASN A 106 -5.28 -10.30 -15.59
C ASN A 106 -4.17 -10.45 -14.53
N PRO A 107 -2.89 -10.58 -14.94
CA PRO A 107 -1.80 -10.72 -13.99
C PRO A 107 -1.70 -9.58 -12.98
N ILE A 108 -1.83 -8.33 -13.43
CA ILE A 108 -1.80 -7.16 -12.53
C ILE A 108 -2.93 -7.19 -11.49
N GLU A 109 -4.13 -7.60 -11.90
CA GLU A 109 -5.25 -7.71 -10.98
C GLU A 109 -5.05 -8.84 -9.97
N GLN A 110 -4.40 -9.94 -10.37
CA GLN A 110 -4.05 -11.06 -9.48
C GLN A 110 -3.07 -10.61 -8.42
N VAL A 111 -1.98 -9.96 -8.82
CA VAL A 111 -0.98 -9.46 -7.87
C VAL A 111 -1.61 -8.44 -6.90
N SER A 112 -2.37 -7.46 -7.40
CA SER A 112 -3.04 -6.48 -6.53
C SER A 112 -4.04 -7.13 -5.57
N PHE A 113 -4.78 -8.14 -6.04
CA PHE A 113 -5.73 -8.85 -5.19
C PHE A 113 -5.03 -9.71 -4.13
N ASP A 114 -3.94 -10.39 -4.50
CA ASP A 114 -3.15 -11.22 -3.60
C ASP A 114 -2.58 -10.37 -2.44
N ILE A 115 -1.95 -9.24 -2.76
CA ILE A 115 -1.43 -8.27 -1.78
C ILE A 115 -2.54 -7.78 -0.85
N PHE A 116 -3.68 -7.39 -1.41
CA PHE A 116 -4.82 -6.93 -0.62
C PHE A 116 -5.33 -8.02 0.33
N THR A 117 -5.49 -9.25 -0.16
CA THR A 117 -5.98 -10.36 0.66
C THR A 117 -4.98 -10.80 1.72
N ASP A 118 -3.69 -10.70 1.44
CA ASP A 118 -2.61 -11.00 2.39
C ASP A 118 -2.63 -9.97 3.54
N ALA A 119 -2.68 -8.67 3.22
CA ALA A 119 -2.81 -7.61 4.21
C ALA A 119 -4.09 -7.72 5.06
N LEU A 120 -5.21 -8.11 4.44
CA LEU A 120 -6.45 -8.40 5.17
C LEU A 120 -6.31 -9.61 6.10
N HIS A 121 -5.61 -10.65 5.66
CA HIS A 121 -5.42 -11.87 6.44
C HIS A 121 -4.50 -11.62 7.65
N ASP A 122 -3.45 -10.82 7.48
CA ASP A 122 -2.61 -10.34 8.58
C ASP A 122 -3.43 -9.53 9.58
N SER A 123 -4.26 -8.60 9.09
CA SER A 123 -5.14 -7.80 9.96
C SER A 123 -6.16 -8.65 10.74
N LEU A 124 -6.62 -9.76 10.16
CA LEU A 124 -7.59 -10.66 10.79
C LEU A 124 -6.93 -11.64 11.78
N MET A 125 -5.68 -12.05 11.54
CA MET A 125 -4.96 -12.97 12.43
C MET A 125 -4.45 -12.30 13.72
N ASP A 126 -4.31 -10.98 13.77
CA ASP A 126 -4.00 -10.24 14.99
C ASP A 126 -5.17 -10.21 16.02
N GLU A 127 -6.38 -10.67 15.65
CA GLU A 127 -7.56 -10.68 16.55
C GLU A 127 -7.82 -11.99 17.33
N ASP A 128 -7.09 -13.10 17.08
CA ASP A 128 -7.33 -14.39 17.76
C ASP A 128 -6.27 -14.78 18.81
N ASP A 129 -5.35 -13.87 19.16
CA ASP A 129 -4.38 -14.06 20.27
C ASP A 129 -4.87 -13.33 21.56
N GLU A 130 -5.99 -13.77 22.15
CA GLU A 130 -6.30 -13.64 23.60
C GLU A 130 -7.25 -14.72 24.14
#